data_AF-A0A7V5H1X5-F1
#
_entry.id   AF-A0A7V5H1X5-F1
#
_cell.length_a   1.000
_cell.length_b   1.000
_cell.length_c   1.000
_cell.angle_alpha   90.00
_cell.angle_beta   90.00
_cell.angle_gamma   90.00
#
_symmetry.space_group_name_H-M   'P 1'
#
loop_
_entity.id
_entity.type
_entity.pdbx_description
1 polymer ?
#
loop_
_entity_poly.entity_id
_entity_poly.type
_entity_poly.pdbx_seq_one_letter_code
_entity_poly.pdbx_strand_id
1 'polypeptide(L)'
;QFDGQHFSLKSDLPNWCKRLWLNTTINWDGSVSPCCFDKDADYAMDFIFNNSTPFKKVFKNEKYMAFRQQVLTNRKNIEMCRNCTEGMEEPYARIVEMCEQKSIEKFLAEASALEDQTVMS
;
A
#
# COMPACT_ATOMS: atom_id res chain seq x y z
N GLN A 1 -18.70 -7.08 8.75
CA GLN A 1 -20.11 -7.48 8.63
C GLN A 1 -20.50 -8.14 9.94
N PHE A 2 -21.68 -7.84 10.46
CA PHE A 2 -22.21 -8.47 11.67
C PHE A 2 -23.34 -9.41 11.26
N ASP A 3 -23.28 -10.67 11.64
CA ASP A 3 -24.27 -11.71 11.29
C ASP A 3 -25.30 -11.96 12.40
N GLY A 4 -25.25 -11.18 13.47
CA GLY A 4 -26.07 -11.37 14.67
C GLY A 4 -25.32 -12.03 15.84
N GLN A 5 -24.14 -12.62 15.60
CA GLN A 5 -23.32 -13.27 16.65
C GLN A 5 -21.84 -12.88 16.55
N HIS A 6 -21.32 -12.69 15.34
CA HIS A 6 -19.91 -12.46 15.06
C HIS A 6 -19.69 -11.27 14.13
N PHE A 7 -18.55 -10.60 14.33
CA PHE A 7 -18.03 -9.60 13.40
C PHE A 7 -17.00 -10.26 12.48
N SER A 8 -17.24 -10.21 11.17
CA SER A 8 -16.28 -10.60 10.13
C SER A 8 -15.75 -9.37 9.39
N LEU A 9 -14.51 -9.42 8.91
CA LEU A 9 -14.01 -8.39 7.98
C LEU A 9 -14.70 -8.59 6.63
N LYS A 10 -15.19 -7.50 6.01
CA LYS A 10 -15.89 -7.57 4.72
C LYS A 10 -14.91 -7.51 3.54
N SER A 11 -13.74 -6.88 3.74
CA SER A 11 -12.68 -6.77 2.74
C SER A 11 -11.60 -7.80 2.99
N ASP A 12 -11.09 -8.40 1.91
CA ASP A 12 -9.88 -9.18 1.97
C ASP A 12 -8.67 -8.24 1.96
N LEU A 13 -7.65 -8.58 2.76
CA LEU A 13 -6.35 -7.89 2.75
C LEU A 13 -5.49 -8.53 1.65
N PRO A 14 -5.28 -7.86 0.51
CA PRO A 14 -4.57 -8.50 -0.59
C PRO A 14 -3.07 -8.50 -0.34
N ASN A 15 -2.37 -9.44 -0.95
CA ASN A 15 -0.91 -9.59 -0.86
C ASN A 15 -0.16 -8.57 -1.72
N TRP A 16 -0.50 -7.30 -1.59
CA TRP A 16 0.18 -6.18 -2.22
C TRP A 16 -0.08 -4.92 -1.38
N CYS A 17 0.72 -3.88 -1.55
CA CYS A 17 0.59 -2.60 -0.85
C CYS A 17 1.18 -1.51 -1.74
N LYS A 18 0.72 -0.26 -1.73
CA LYS A 18 1.38 0.81 -2.52
C LYS A 18 2.55 1.43 -1.77
N ARG A 19 2.44 1.51 -0.44
CA ARG A 19 3.39 2.27 0.39
C ARG A 19 4.83 1.75 0.33
N LEU A 20 5.07 0.44 0.24
CA LEU A 20 6.47 -0.06 0.22
C LEU A 20 7.26 0.33 -1.04
N TRP A 21 6.57 0.82 -2.07
CA TRP A 21 7.15 1.20 -3.36
C TRP A 21 7.20 2.71 -3.50
N LEU A 22 6.21 3.42 -2.95
CA LEU A 22 6.07 4.86 -3.12
C LEU A 22 6.53 5.67 -1.90
N ASN A 23 6.37 5.14 -0.69
CA ASN A 23 6.43 5.89 0.56
C ASN A 23 7.20 5.11 1.65
N THR A 24 8.52 5.20 1.64
CA THR A 24 9.37 4.80 2.77
C THR A 24 9.41 5.91 3.83
N THR A 25 9.48 5.54 5.10
CA THR A 25 9.59 6.50 6.21
C THR A 25 11.01 6.48 6.78
N ILE A 26 11.58 7.67 6.98
CA ILE A 26 12.84 7.84 7.70
C ILE A 26 12.49 8.54 9.01
N ASN A 27 12.76 7.90 10.13
CA ASN A 27 12.45 8.42 11.46
C ASN A 27 13.54 9.37 11.96
N TRP A 28 13.26 10.06 13.06
CA TRP A 28 14.13 11.08 13.65
C TRP A 28 15.48 10.54 14.16
N ASP A 29 15.55 9.24 14.50
CA ASP A 29 16.76 8.54 14.94
C ASP A 29 17.57 7.97 13.77
N GLY A 30 17.10 8.18 12.53
CA GLY A 30 17.72 7.65 11.32
C GLY A 30 17.35 6.22 10.99
N SER A 31 16.42 5.59 11.74
CA SER A 31 15.85 4.31 11.32
C SER A 31 15.01 4.50 10.05
N VAL A 32 15.16 3.56 9.11
CA VAL A 32 14.42 3.55 7.85
C VAL A 32 13.34 2.48 7.95
N SER A 33 12.08 2.89 8.13
CA SER A 33 10.94 1.99 8.22
C SER A 33 10.28 1.79 6.86
N PRO A 34 9.84 0.56 6.52
CA PRO A 34 9.25 0.26 5.22
C PRO A 34 7.84 0.87 5.05
N CYS A 35 7.21 1.28 6.15
CA CYS A 35 5.86 1.84 6.20
C CYS A 35 5.72 2.79 7.40
N CYS A 36 4.84 3.79 7.32
CA CYS A 36 4.55 4.70 8.43
C CYS A 36 3.71 4.04 9.56
N PHE A 37 3.18 2.84 9.34
CA PHE A 37 2.53 2.05 10.39
C PHE A 37 3.55 1.39 11.35
N ASP A 38 4.83 1.41 11.00
CA ASP A 38 5.94 0.85 11.79
C ASP A 38 6.39 1.86 12.85
N LYS A 39 5.49 2.18 13.79
CA LYS A 39 5.67 3.30 14.74
C LYS A 39 6.92 3.16 15.60
N ASP A 40 7.22 1.92 16.00
CA ASP A 40 8.31 1.59 16.90
C ASP A 40 9.55 1.04 16.14
N ALA A 41 9.52 1.09 14.81
CA ALA A 41 10.58 0.60 13.93
C ALA A 41 10.93 -0.89 14.13
N ASP A 42 9.95 -1.72 14.51
CA ASP A 42 10.10 -3.18 14.65
C ASP A 42 10.60 -3.84 13.36
N TYR A 43 10.22 -3.25 12.23
CA TYR A 43 10.65 -3.65 10.90
C TYR A 43 11.67 -2.67 10.31
N ALA A 44 12.55 -2.05 11.11
CA ALA A 44 13.59 -1.15 10.59
C ALA A 44 14.44 -1.82 9.50
N MET A 45 14.56 -1.23 8.33
CA MET A 45 15.32 -1.74 7.19
C MET A 45 16.81 -1.45 7.30
N ASP A 46 17.17 -0.33 7.91
CA ASP A 46 18.55 0.10 8.21
C ASP A 46 18.52 1.33 9.16
N PHE A 47 19.69 1.73 9.67
CA PHE A 47 19.91 2.95 10.45
C PHE A 47 20.93 3.85 9.72
N ILE A 48 20.44 4.80 8.92
CA ILE A 48 21.27 5.55 7.97
C ILE A 48 22.24 6.53 8.63
N PHE A 49 21.92 7.04 9.82
CA PHE A 49 22.80 7.96 10.56
C PHE A 49 24.03 7.22 11.13
N ASN A 50 23.85 5.98 11.61
CA ASN A 50 24.94 5.19 12.16
C ASN A 50 25.87 4.65 11.06
N ASN A 51 25.29 4.21 9.95
CA ASN A 51 26.01 3.49 8.91
C ASN A 51 26.50 4.39 7.76
N SER A 52 26.19 5.69 7.79
CA SER A 52 26.43 6.65 6.68
C SER A 52 26.02 6.08 5.31
N THR A 53 24.98 5.22 5.29
CA THR A 53 24.58 4.47 4.11
C THR A 53 23.57 5.29 3.31
N PRO A 54 23.81 5.52 2.00
CA PRO A 54 22.86 6.24 1.17
C PRO A 54 21.52 5.51 1.12
N PHE A 55 20.41 6.25 1.25
CA PHE A 55 19.05 5.70 1.19
C PHE A 55 18.81 4.77 -0.03
N LYS A 56 19.37 5.12 -1.20
CA LYS A 56 19.27 4.30 -2.41
C LYS A 56 19.79 2.87 -2.23
N LYS A 57 20.81 2.67 -1.38
CA LYS A 57 21.32 1.34 -1.05
C LYS A 57 20.36 0.63 -0.09
N VAL A 58 19.85 1.32 0.94
CA VAL A 58 18.86 0.78 1.89
C VAL A 58 17.60 0.29 1.16
N PHE A 59 17.03 1.10 0.26
CA PHE A 59 15.83 0.76 -0.50
C PHE A 59 15.98 -0.48 -1.39
N LYS A 60 17.22 -0.86 -1.70
CA LYS A 60 17.60 -2.02 -2.51
C LYS A 60 18.29 -3.13 -1.73
N ASN A 61 18.40 -3.00 -0.40
CA ASN A 61 19.09 -3.99 0.40
C ASN A 61 18.25 -5.27 0.54
N GLU A 62 18.90 -6.33 0.99
CA GLU A 62 18.27 -7.64 1.13
C GLU A 62 17.12 -7.62 2.14
N LYS A 63 17.25 -6.87 3.24
CA LYS A 63 16.20 -6.75 4.26
C LYS A 63 14.92 -6.14 3.69
N TYR A 64 15.05 -5.09 2.88
CA TYR A 64 13.94 -4.43 2.20
C TYR A 64 13.29 -5.33 1.16
N MET A 65 14.09 -6.02 0.34
CA MET A 65 13.56 -6.95 -0.66
C MET A 65 12.87 -8.15 -0.02
N ALA A 66 13.42 -8.69 1.08
CA ALA A 66 12.78 -9.76 1.84
C ALA A 66 11.44 -9.32 2.43
N PHE A 67 11.35 -8.10 3.00
CA PHE A 67 10.09 -7.57 3.52
C PHE A 67 9.03 -7.40 2.41
N ARG A 68 9.42 -6.88 1.24
CA ARG A 68 8.54 -6.80 0.07
C ARG A 68 8.03 -8.18 -0.35
N GLN A 69 8.92 -9.17 -0.41
CA GLN A 69 8.53 -10.54 -0.76
C GLN A 69 7.55 -11.13 0.27
N GLN A 70 7.75 -10.89 1.56
CA GLN A 70 6.81 -11.32 2.61
C GLN A 70 5.42 -10.71 2.41
N VAL A 71 5.35 -9.42 2.08
CA VAL A 71 4.08 -8.75 1.79
C VAL A 71 3.41 -9.31 0.54
N LEU A 72 4.18 -9.60 -0.51
CA LEU A 72 3.67 -10.20 -1.75
C LEU A 72 3.23 -11.66 -1.59
N THR A 73 3.70 -12.36 -0.56
CA THR A 73 3.39 -13.78 -0.34
C THR A 73 2.28 -13.97 0.70
N ASN A 74 2.33 -13.24 1.81
CA ASN A 74 1.41 -13.42 2.93
C ASN A 74 1.35 -12.17 3.81
N ARG A 75 0.85 -11.05 3.26
CA ARG A 75 0.73 -9.77 3.97
C ARG A 75 -0.02 -9.89 5.29
N LYS A 76 -1.08 -10.70 5.32
CA LYS A 76 -1.89 -10.96 6.52
C LYS A 76 -1.11 -11.61 7.67
N ASN A 77 0.11 -12.10 7.47
CA ASN A 77 0.92 -12.64 8.57
C ASN A 77 1.75 -11.57 9.28
N ILE A 78 1.90 -10.39 8.68
CA ILE A 78 2.68 -9.29 9.24
C ILE A 78 1.75 -8.47 10.13
N GLU A 79 2.04 -8.44 11.43
CA GLU A 79 1.15 -7.83 12.44
C GLU A 79 0.81 -6.37 12.12
N MET A 80 1.84 -5.56 11.81
CA MET A 80 1.67 -4.17 11.38
C MET A 80 0.74 -4.03 10.17
N CYS A 81 0.81 -4.95 9.21
CA CYS A 81 0.04 -4.86 7.97
C CYS A 81 -1.45 -5.19 8.15
N ARG A 82 -1.82 -5.94 9.20
CA ARG A 82 -3.22 -6.30 9.52
C ARG A 82 -4.07 -5.08 9.86
N ASN A 83 -3.44 -4.03 10.36
CA ASN A 83 -4.11 -2.79 10.79
C ASN A 83 -4.12 -1.71 9.72
N CYS A 84 -3.67 -2.02 8.49
CA CYS A 84 -3.47 -1.05 7.42
C CYS A 84 -4.47 -1.26 6.28
N THR A 85 -5.21 -0.20 5.91
CA THR A 85 -6.20 -0.21 4.83
C THR A 85 -5.62 -0.04 3.43
N GLU A 86 -4.32 0.24 3.30
CA GLU A 86 -3.68 0.47 2.01
C GLU A 86 -3.89 -0.73 1.07
N GLY A 87 -4.31 -0.48 -0.16
CA GLY A 87 -4.54 -1.50 -1.18
C GLY A 87 -5.76 -2.40 -0.93
N MET A 88 -6.59 -2.10 0.07
CA MET A 88 -7.94 -2.65 0.11
C MET A 88 -8.82 -1.97 -0.94
N GLU A 89 -9.84 -2.67 -1.39
CA GLU A 89 -10.88 -2.09 -2.25
C GLU A 89 -11.62 -0.99 -1.48
N GLU A 90 -11.41 0.26 -1.88
CA GLU A 90 -12.10 1.41 -1.31
C GLU A 90 -13.21 1.88 -2.26
N PRO A 91 -14.50 1.79 -1.87
CA PRO A 91 -15.62 2.14 -2.75
C PRO A 91 -15.69 3.64 -3.12
N TYR A 92 -14.89 4.48 -2.48
CA TYR A 92 -14.89 5.94 -2.66
C TYR A 92 -13.58 6.50 -3.22
N ALA A 93 -12.48 5.72 -3.21
CA ALA A 93 -11.23 6.14 -3.81
C ALA A 93 -11.26 5.81 -5.30
N ARG A 94 -11.55 6.81 -6.13
CA ARG A 94 -11.53 6.70 -7.60
C ARG A 94 -10.09 6.67 -8.15
N ILE A 95 -9.18 5.95 -7.48
CA ILE A 95 -7.88 5.61 -8.03
C ILE A 95 -8.09 4.25 -8.71
N VAL A 96 -8.36 4.28 -10.01
CA VAL A 96 -8.42 3.05 -10.82
C VAL A 96 -7.06 2.39 -10.70
N GLU A 97 -7.01 1.25 -10.02
CA GLU A 97 -5.80 0.45 -9.96
C GLU A 97 -5.53 -0.07 -11.36
N MET A 98 -4.42 0.37 -11.96
CA MET A 98 -4.03 0.05 -13.34
C MET A 98 -3.81 -1.45 -13.60
N CYS A 99 -4.04 -2.32 -12.62
CA CYS A 99 -3.97 -3.76 -12.76
C CYS A 99 -5.26 -4.37 -13.36
N GLU A 100 -6.40 -3.67 -13.37
CA GLU A 100 -7.63 -4.18 -13.98
C GLU A 100 -7.97 -3.46 -15.29
N GLN A 101 -7.57 -4.05 -16.42
CA GLN A 101 -7.88 -3.56 -17.77
C GLN A 101 -9.39 -3.28 -17.96
N LYS A 102 -10.26 -4.14 -17.41
CA LYS A 102 -11.73 -3.97 -17.47
C LYS A 102 -12.22 -2.73 -16.71
N SER A 103 -11.59 -2.39 -15.59
CA SER A 103 -11.94 -1.20 -14.83
C SER A 103 -11.47 0.08 -15.55
N ILE A 104 -10.38 0.00 -16.33
CA ILE A 104 -9.88 1.10 -17.15
C ILE A 104 -10.84 1.38 -18.31
N GLU A 105 -11.23 0.35 -19.07
CA GLU A 105 -12.17 0.51 -20.19
C GLU A 105 -13.51 1.10 -19.74
N LYS A 106 -14.04 0.60 -18.61
CA LYS A 106 -15.27 1.13 -18.01
C LYS A 106 -15.11 2.59 -17.57
N PHE A 107 -14.00 2.93 -16.92
CA PHE A 107 -13.72 4.31 -16.50
C PHE A 107 -13.59 5.26 -17.70
N LEU A 108 -12.89 4.85 -18.76
CA LEU A 108 -12.75 5.66 -19.98
C LEU A 108 -14.10 5.88 -20.68
N ALA A 109 -14.96 4.86 -20.70
CA ALA A 109 -16.31 4.98 -21.24
C ALA A 109 -17.18 5.96 -20.41
N GLU A 110 -17.11 5.87 -19.08
CA GLU A 110 -17.84 6.78 -18.18
C GLU A 110 -17.33 8.22 -18.28
N ALA A 111 -16.01 8.43 -18.38
CA ALA A 111 -15.40 9.74 -18.55
C ALA A 111 -15.79 10.40 -19.88
N SER A 112 -15.75 9.63 -20.99
CA SER A 112 -16.17 10.11 -22.31
C SER A 112 -17.66 10.51 -22.33
N ALA A 113 -18.52 9.74 -21.65
CA ALA A 113 -19.95 10.05 -21.58
C ALA A 113 -20.26 11.32 -20.77
N LEU A 114 -19.40 11.69 -19.82
CA LEU A 114 -19.51 12.93 -19.06
C LEU A 114 -19.01 14.14 -19.87
N GLU A 115 -17.97 13.97 -20.70
CA GLU A 115 -17.46 15.02 -21.59
C GLU A 115 -18.51 15.42 -22.65
N ASP A 116 -19.21 14.44 -23.24
CA ASP A 116 -20.26 14.69 -24.24
C ASP A 116 -21.44 15.50 -23.68
N GLN A 117 -21.75 15.37 -22.38
CA GLN A 117 -22.82 16.13 -21.72
C GLN A 117 -22.46 17.59 -21.48
N THR A 118 -21.18 17.90 -21.28
CA THR A 118 -20.68 19.28 -21.10
C THR A 118 -20.57 20.08 -22.40
N VAL A 119 -20.56 19.42 -23.57
CA VAL A 119 -20.49 20.09 -24.89
C VAL A 119 -21.89 20.46 -25.41
N MET A 120 -22.96 19.97 -24.79
CA MET A 120 -24.36 20.25 -25.16
C MET A 120 -25.07 21.28 -24.26
N SER A 121 -24.34 21.91 -23.32
CA SER A 121 -24.80 23.08 -22.54
C SER A 121 -24.00 24.32 -22.92
#